data_AF-A0A534PV80-F1
#
_entry.id   AF-A0A534PV80-F1
#
_cell.length_a   1.000
_cell.length_b   1.000
_cell.length_c   1.000
_cell.angle_alpha   90.00
_cell.angle_beta   90.00
_cell.angle_gamma   90.00
#
_symmetry.space_group_name_H-M   'P 1'
#
loop_
_entity.id
_entity.type
_entity.pdbx_description
1 polymer ?
#
loop_
_entity_poly.entity_id
_entity_poly.type
_entity_poly.pdbx_seq_one_letter_code
_entity_poly.pdbx_strand_id
1 'polypeptide(L)'
;MKKTRLFCALLLLAATAAAAQPSFAQLAVPNPVVSGPITGGVRGTALMASYFDLGTWGYLEQEFFTEGTATAYAANPLTSAPYKTRVIVRRPVDPQRFNGTVYVEWLNVTGGVSLDPDWAVGQRELIRSGYAYVGVDAQAAGVAALKAWDPVRYATLIHPSDDYSYAIYAQVAKALQAPAGIDLLGGLAAQRVLAMGESQSGGRLNDYVNDVHPQLADLCDGFMIGGNDGEITDLANLAVKVLRFNSDFDVGGDAQPDGPFYRVWEMGGSGHNTYYYSTYASAVTMRDLGFAFAENDHPPACMVNRYPKQLVFRSVLHHLNQWVADGIAPPSAPHTSFVGGSRELDEFNNSVGGIRLPAVEVPVATYNNGPACGATAGSTQYFDAATLASLYPTQQAYDDGVRAAQDAAVAAGFILPADRVQCAAQYFAPLGSDIAISALDDCDGDTVAEAVDNCLFTPNTSQADSGGVASSVADGIGDACQCGDVTGNGIVNGQDANAIRRHALGLEPNPLFAVPGNCDVTGNGVCNGQDANAVKRAALGEPGPTFGQNCHNARGIRVPPGL
;
A
#
# COMPACT_ATOMS: atom_id res chain seq x y z
N MET A 1 -36.25 11.73 70.94
CA MET A 1 -35.44 11.15 69.84
C MET A 1 -36.32 10.95 68.62
N LYS A 2 -35.82 11.47 67.50
CA LYS A 2 -36.25 11.52 66.09
C LYS A 2 -37.50 10.71 65.64
N LYS A 3 -38.45 11.46 65.06
CA LYS A 3 -39.55 10.98 64.22
C LYS A 3 -38.99 10.52 62.85
N THR A 4 -39.21 9.26 62.49
CA THR A 4 -38.85 8.69 61.19
C THR A 4 -39.88 9.11 60.14
N ARG A 5 -39.46 9.89 59.13
CA ARG A 5 -40.29 10.24 57.97
C ARG A 5 -40.18 9.15 56.91
N LEU A 6 -41.33 8.58 56.56
CA LEU A 6 -41.57 7.69 55.43
C LEU A 6 -41.55 8.53 54.14
N PHE A 7 -40.67 8.24 53.19
CA PHE A 7 -40.71 8.80 51.83
C PHE A 7 -41.05 7.67 50.87
N CYS A 8 -42.29 7.65 50.38
CA CYS A 8 -42.67 6.87 49.20
C CYS A 8 -42.11 7.57 47.96
N ALA A 9 -41.20 6.92 47.23
CA ALA A 9 -40.83 7.32 45.88
C ALA A 9 -41.78 6.63 44.89
N LEU A 10 -42.65 7.41 44.24
CA LEU A 10 -43.36 6.98 43.03
C LEU A 10 -42.34 6.97 41.87
N LEU A 11 -42.04 5.78 41.34
CA LEU A 11 -41.37 5.62 40.05
C LEU A 11 -42.41 5.76 38.92
N LEU A 12 -42.38 6.90 38.23
CA LEU A 12 -43.04 7.09 36.94
C LEU A 12 -42.18 6.42 35.86
N LEU A 13 -42.60 5.26 35.35
CA LEU A 13 -42.06 4.71 34.09
C LEU A 13 -42.60 5.55 32.94
N ALA A 14 -41.77 6.44 32.40
CA ALA A 14 -41.99 7.02 31.08
C ALA A 14 -41.56 5.99 30.02
N ALA A 15 -42.53 5.33 29.39
CA ALA A 15 -42.28 4.52 28.20
C ALA A 15 -41.99 5.46 27.02
N THR A 16 -40.72 5.66 26.70
CA THR A 16 -40.30 6.28 25.44
C THR A 16 -40.54 5.27 24.33
N ALA A 17 -41.62 5.46 23.56
CA ALA A 17 -41.78 4.78 22.28
C ALA A 17 -40.70 5.31 21.33
N ALA A 18 -39.63 4.53 21.12
CA ALA A 18 -38.70 4.77 20.04
C ALA A 18 -39.47 4.64 18.72
N ALA A 19 -39.57 5.73 17.96
CA ALA A 19 -40.10 5.67 16.61
C ALA A 19 -39.13 4.83 15.77
N ALA A 20 -39.54 3.61 15.42
CA ALA A 20 -38.82 2.80 14.45
C ALA A 20 -38.81 3.55 13.12
N GLN A 21 -37.61 3.85 12.63
CA GLN A 21 -37.42 4.37 11.27
C GLN A 21 -38.00 3.35 10.27
N PRO A 22 -38.65 3.78 9.18
CA PRO A 22 -39.14 2.87 8.17
C PRO A 22 -37.94 2.08 7.59
N SER A 23 -37.89 0.76 7.81
CA SER A 23 -36.89 -0.08 7.16
C SER A 23 -37.27 -0.17 5.68
N PHE A 24 -36.52 0.50 4.82
CA PHE A 24 -36.55 0.16 3.40
C PHE A 24 -36.06 -1.29 3.26
N ALA A 25 -36.76 -2.09 2.44
CA ALA A 25 -36.25 -3.41 2.09
C ALA A 25 -34.96 -3.22 1.28
N GLN A 26 -33.82 -3.69 1.83
CA GLN A 26 -32.56 -3.69 1.11
C GLN A 26 -32.71 -4.39 -0.24
N LEU A 27 -32.18 -3.79 -1.30
CA LEU A 27 -32.17 -4.38 -2.63
C LEU A 27 -31.20 -5.57 -2.64
N ALA A 28 -31.68 -6.72 -3.11
CA ALA A 28 -30.86 -7.91 -3.22
C ALA A 28 -29.85 -7.77 -4.37
N VAL A 29 -28.61 -8.19 -4.12
CA VAL A 29 -27.57 -8.29 -5.15
C VAL A 29 -27.38 -9.76 -5.54
N PRO A 30 -27.71 -10.15 -6.79
CA PRO A 30 -27.56 -11.53 -7.23
C PRO A 30 -26.07 -11.88 -7.40
N ASN A 31 -25.73 -13.16 -7.23
CA ASN A 31 -24.40 -13.63 -7.63
C ASN A 31 -24.29 -13.63 -9.16
N PRO A 32 -23.20 -13.07 -9.73
CA PRO A 32 -22.94 -13.19 -11.15
C PRO A 32 -22.49 -14.61 -11.51
N VAL A 33 -22.66 -14.97 -12.77
CA VAL A 33 -21.99 -16.16 -13.34
C VAL A 33 -20.54 -15.80 -13.63
N VAL A 34 -19.61 -16.60 -13.10
CA VAL A 34 -18.18 -16.43 -13.32
C VAL A 34 -17.69 -17.45 -14.35
N SER A 35 -16.88 -17.00 -15.31
CA SER A 35 -16.22 -17.85 -16.30
C SER A 35 -14.73 -17.55 -16.38
N GLY A 36 -13.91 -18.59 -16.57
CA GLY A 36 -12.46 -18.48 -16.68
C GLY A 36 -11.73 -19.62 -15.96
N PRO A 37 -10.40 -19.51 -15.80
CA PRO A 37 -9.56 -18.40 -16.26
C PRO A 37 -9.62 -18.22 -17.79
N ILE A 38 -9.68 -16.98 -18.25
CA ILE A 38 -9.78 -16.64 -19.67
C ILE A 38 -8.41 -16.82 -20.32
N THR A 39 -8.37 -17.55 -21.43
CA THR A 39 -7.16 -17.82 -22.22
C THR A 39 -7.45 -17.66 -23.71
N GLY A 40 -6.41 -17.62 -24.54
CA GLY A 40 -6.54 -17.44 -25.99
C GLY A 40 -6.67 -15.96 -26.40
N GLY A 41 -7.36 -15.72 -27.53
CA GLY A 41 -7.35 -14.43 -28.20
C GLY A 41 -6.26 -14.31 -29.27
N VAL A 42 -6.21 -13.16 -29.93
CA VAL A 42 -5.17 -12.82 -30.93
C VAL A 42 -3.88 -12.41 -30.24
N ARG A 43 -3.97 -11.81 -29.04
CA ARG A 43 -2.81 -11.28 -28.30
C ARG A 43 -2.18 -12.29 -27.35
N GLY A 44 -2.92 -13.32 -26.93
CA GLY A 44 -2.44 -14.38 -26.03
C GLY A 44 -2.26 -13.97 -24.56
N THR A 45 -2.47 -12.70 -24.21
CA THR A 45 -2.42 -12.16 -22.85
C THR A 45 -3.63 -11.26 -22.59
N ALA A 46 -3.87 -10.88 -21.33
CA ALA A 46 -4.87 -9.88 -20.97
C ALA A 46 -4.32 -8.46 -21.21
N LEU A 47 -5.18 -7.54 -21.63
CA LEU A 47 -4.83 -6.11 -21.68
C LEU A 47 -4.56 -5.59 -20.26
N MET A 48 -3.49 -4.82 -20.04
CA MET A 48 -3.09 -4.29 -18.73
C MET A 48 -2.84 -5.39 -17.69
N ALA A 49 -2.37 -6.57 -18.13
CA ALA A 49 -1.80 -7.59 -17.23
C ALA A 49 -0.63 -7.01 -16.41
N SER A 50 -0.31 -7.60 -15.26
CA SER A 50 0.78 -7.13 -14.39
C SER A 50 2.07 -6.87 -15.19
N TYR A 51 2.76 -5.77 -14.87
CA TYR A 51 3.97 -5.37 -15.61
C TYR A 51 5.18 -6.30 -15.36
N PHE A 52 5.20 -7.00 -14.23
CA PHE A 52 6.28 -7.89 -13.80
C PHE A 52 5.73 -9.27 -13.46
N ASP A 53 6.63 -10.24 -13.35
CA ASP A 53 6.27 -11.60 -12.96
C ASP A 53 5.87 -11.66 -11.47
N LEU A 54 4.59 -11.92 -11.21
CA LEU A 54 4.06 -12.13 -9.86
C LEU A 54 4.48 -13.48 -9.26
N GLY A 55 4.85 -14.45 -10.09
CA GLY A 55 5.27 -15.79 -9.65
C GLY A 55 6.51 -15.73 -8.77
N THR A 56 7.45 -14.83 -9.10
CA THR A 56 8.63 -14.50 -8.29
C THR A 56 8.28 -14.13 -6.85
N TRP A 57 7.08 -13.60 -6.60
CA TRP A 57 6.60 -13.20 -5.28
C TRP A 57 5.57 -14.16 -4.68
N GLY A 58 5.39 -15.34 -5.26
CA GLY A 58 4.40 -16.35 -4.85
C GLY A 58 2.95 -15.91 -5.09
N TYR A 59 2.74 -15.01 -6.04
CA TYR A 59 1.43 -14.55 -6.50
C TYR A 59 1.14 -15.06 -7.89
N LEU A 60 -0.15 -15.10 -8.25
CA LEU A 60 -0.60 -15.37 -9.61
C LEU A 60 -1.61 -14.32 -10.03
N GLU A 61 -1.64 -14.01 -11.33
CA GLU A 61 -2.69 -13.20 -11.97
C GLU A 61 -3.56 -14.11 -12.85
N GLN A 62 -4.89 -13.95 -12.74
CA GLN A 62 -5.86 -14.62 -13.59
C GLN A 62 -6.94 -13.65 -14.05
N GLU A 63 -7.33 -13.75 -15.31
CA GLU A 63 -8.46 -13.02 -15.88
C GLU A 63 -9.73 -13.89 -15.83
N PHE A 64 -10.85 -13.30 -15.45
CA PHE A 64 -12.17 -13.91 -15.45
C PHE A 64 -13.18 -12.99 -16.13
N PHE A 65 -14.29 -13.55 -16.60
CA PHE A 65 -15.48 -12.78 -16.94
C PHE A 65 -16.58 -13.01 -15.91
N THR A 66 -17.29 -11.94 -15.57
CA THR A 66 -18.50 -11.98 -14.76
C THR A 66 -19.69 -11.51 -15.61
N GLU A 67 -20.80 -12.25 -15.57
CA GLU A 67 -22.01 -11.95 -16.32
C GLU A 67 -23.27 -12.09 -15.46
N GLY A 68 -24.27 -11.27 -15.76
CA GLY A 68 -25.50 -11.24 -14.99
C GLY A 68 -26.45 -10.16 -15.49
N THR A 69 -27.41 -9.80 -14.65
CA THR A 69 -28.35 -8.69 -14.89
C THR A 69 -28.04 -7.58 -13.89
N ALA A 70 -27.59 -6.43 -14.37
CA ALA A 70 -27.26 -5.27 -13.55
C ALA A 70 -28.49 -4.36 -13.38
N THR A 71 -28.59 -3.70 -12.22
CA THR A 71 -29.62 -2.71 -11.89
C THR A 71 -29.03 -1.31 -11.91
N ALA A 72 -29.73 -0.34 -12.51
CA ALA A 72 -29.34 1.06 -12.44
C ALA A 72 -29.90 1.72 -11.17
N TYR A 73 -29.12 1.77 -10.09
CA TYR A 73 -29.59 2.24 -8.77
C TYR A 73 -29.96 3.73 -8.70
N ALA A 74 -29.41 4.54 -9.60
CA ALA A 74 -29.75 5.97 -9.69
C ALA A 74 -31.01 6.24 -10.54
N ALA A 75 -31.57 5.24 -11.23
CA ALA A 75 -32.72 5.42 -12.11
C ALA A 75 -34.06 5.37 -11.33
N ASN A 76 -35.00 6.23 -11.68
CA ASN A 76 -36.37 6.19 -11.17
C ASN A 76 -37.39 6.18 -12.34
N PRO A 77 -38.10 5.06 -12.60
CA PRO A 77 -38.00 3.78 -11.89
C PRO A 77 -36.67 3.04 -12.13
N LEU A 78 -36.32 2.11 -11.26
CA LEU A 78 -35.17 1.23 -11.45
C LEU A 78 -35.29 0.49 -12.78
N THR A 79 -34.18 0.39 -13.51
CA THR A 79 -34.09 -0.41 -14.75
C THR A 79 -33.05 -1.50 -14.59
N SER A 80 -33.11 -2.52 -15.44
CA SER A 80 -32.15 -3.63 -15.43
C SER A 80 -31.73 -4.03 -16.85
N ALA A 81 -30.47 -4.45 -17.00
CA ALA A 81 -29.91 -4.85 -18.29
C ALA A 81 -28.86 -5.95 -18.13
N PRO A 82 -28.72 -6.87 -19.11
CA PRO A 82 -27.66 -7.86 -19.08
C PRO A 82 -26.29 -7.21 -19.24
N TYR A 83 -25.29 -7.76 -18.56
CA TYR A 83 -23.89 -7.38 -18.71
C TYR A 83 -22.99 -8.62 -18.76
N LYS A 84 -21.82 -8.44 -19.35
CA LYS A 84 -20.68 -9.35 -19.24
C LYS A 84 -19.42 -8.52 -19.29
N THR A 85 -18.67 -8.50 -18.19
CA THR A 85 -17.45 -7.71 -18.05
C THR A 85 -16.27 -8.56 -17.61
N ARG A 86 -15.09 -7.92 -17.51
CA ARG A 86 -13.84 -8.52 -17.08
C ARG A 86 -13.55 -8.23 -15.60
N VAL A 87 -12.91 -9.20 -14.96
CA VAL A 87 -12.25 -9.07 -13.65
C VAL A 87 -10.83 -9.61 -13.75
N ILE A 88 -9.86 -8.91 -13.18
CA ILE A 88 -8.47 -9.37 -13.01
C ILE A 88 -8.25 -9.70 -11.54
N VAL A 89 -7.79 -10.91 -11.23
CA VAL A 89 -7.51 -11.35 -9.85
C VAL A 89 -6.02 -11.58 -9.68
N ARG A 90 -5.42 -10.92 -8.70
CA ARG A 90 -4.03 -11.13 -8.26
C ARG A 90 -4.04 -11.62 -6.82
N ARG A 91 -3.50 -12.82 -6.54
CA ARG A 91 -3.60 -13.43 -5.20
C ARG A 91 -2.41 -14.33 -4.87
N PRO A 92 -2.15 -14.59 -3.57
CA PRO A 92 -1.21 -15.62 -3.16
C PRO A 92 -1.54 -17.00 -3.77
N VAL A 93 -0.50 -17.72 -4.17
CA VAL A 93 -0.62 -19.13 -4.60
C VAL A 93 -0.78 -20.04 -3.38
N ASP A 94 0.00 -19.78 -2.33
CA ASP A 94 -0.05 -20.50 -1.06
C ASP A 94 -1.14 -19.92 -0.15
N PRO A 95 -2.17 -20.69 0.24
CA PRO A 95 -3.20 -20.22 1.16
C PRO A 95 -2.67 -19.73 2.50
N GLN A 96 -1.53 -20.23 2.99
CA GLN A 96 -0.94 -19.77 4.26
C GLN A 96 -0.38 -18.36 4.19
N ARG A 97 -0.17 -17.82 2.98
CA ARG A 97 0.25 -16.43 2.77
C ARG A 97 -0.93 -15.48 2.62
N PHE A 98 -2.15 -15.97 2.47
CA PHE A 98 -3.32 -15.11 2.34
C PHE A 98 -3.78 -14.64 3.72
N ASN A 99 -3.87 -13.32 3.91
CA ASN A 99 -4.24 -12.73 5.19
C ASN A 99 -5.75 -12.62 5.42
N GLY A 100 -6.59 -13.07 4.47
CA GLY A 100 -8.04 -13.01 4.54
C GLY A 100 -8.67 -11.74 3.96
N THR A 101 -7.88 -10.76 3.52
CA THR A 101 -8.40 -9.48 3.01
C THR A 101 -8.25 -9.37 1.50
N VAL A 102 -9.33 -8.95 0.85
CA VAL A 102 -9.39 -8.70 -0.59
C VAL A 102 -9.62 -7.22 -0.84
N TYR A 103 -8.77 -6.59 -1.64
CA TYR A 103 -9.01 -5.26 -2.19
C TYR A 103 -9.67 -5.37 -3.56
N VAL A 104 -10.77 -4.65 -3.76
CA VAL A 104 -11.53 -4.62 -5.00
C VAL A 104 -11.37 -3.24 -5.62
N GLU A 105 -10.53 -3.13 -6.64
CA GLU A 105 -10.32 -1.87 -7.34
C GLU A 105 -11.38 -1.68 -8.42
N TRP A 106 -12.07 -0.55 -8.36
CA TRP A 106 -12.83 -0.05 -9.50
C TRP A 106 -11.83 0.51 -10.52
N LEU A 107 -11.58 -0.24 -11.60
CA LEU A 107 -10.56 0.18 -12.58
C LEU A 107 -10.92 1.52 -13.22
N ASN A 108 -9.94 2.41 -13.28
CA ASN A 108 -10.12 3.76 -13.75
C ASN A 108 -10.11 3.80 -15.29
N VAL A 109 -11.08 4.50 -15.90
CA VAL A 109 -11.21 4.59 -17.36
C VAL A 109 -10.92 5.97 -17.94
N THR A 110 -10.40 6.91 -17.15
CA THR A 110 -10.08 8.28 -17.60
C THR A 110 -9.11 8.29 -18.78
N GLY A 111 -8.18 7.34 -18.83
CA GLY A 111 -7.24 7.16 -19.94
C GLY A 111 -7.85 6.55 -21.21
N GLY A 112 -9.17 6.32 -21.25
CA GLY A 112 -9.86 5.65 -22.36
C GLY A 112 -9.65 4.13 -22.39
N VAL A 113 -8.93 3.58 -21.42
CA VAL A 113 -8.69 2.16 -21.17
C VAL A 113 -8.74 1.92 -19.67
N SER A 114 -8.91 0.67 -19.24
CA SER A 114 -8.97 0.31 -17.82
C SER A 114 -7.58 0.26 -17.21
N LEU A 115 -7.29 1.21 -16.32
CA LEU A 115 -6.05 1.33 -15.57
C LEU A 115 -6.27 0.90 -14.11
N ASP A 116 -5.21 0.38 -13.49
CA ASP A 116 -5.15 -0.05 -12.10
C ASP A 116 -4.26 0.87 -11.24
N PRO A 117 -4.59 2.18 -11.12
CA PRO A 117 -3.75 3.14 -10.40
C PRO A 117 -3.47 2.76 -8.95
N ASP A 118 -4.45 2.16 -8.27
CA ASP A 118 -4.27 1.76 -6.88
C ASP A 118 -3.31 0.57 -6.76
N TRP A 119 -3.39 -0.40 -7.68
CA TRP A 119 -2.39 -1.45 -7.77
C TRP A 119 -0.99 -0.89 -8.06
N ALA A 120 -0.87 0.02 -9.04
CA ALA A 120 0.40 0.60 -9.45
C ALA A 120 1.17 1.16 -8.24
N VAL A 121 0.46 1.89 -7.37
CA VAL A 121 1.02 2.58 -6.20
C VAL A 121 1.12 1.63 -4.98
N GLY A 122 0.15 0.75 -4.79
CA GLY A 122 -0.02 -0.09 -3.60
C GLY A 122 0.59 -1.50 -3.65
N GLN A 123 0.96 -2.01 -4.83
CA GLN A 123 1.32 -3.43 -5.05
C GLN A 123 2.35 -4.01 -4.06
N ARG A 124 3.33 -3.21 -3.61
CA ARG A 124 4.34 -3.71 -2.65
C ARG A 124 3.72 -4.11 -1.32
N GLU A 125 2.78 -3.31 -0.80
CA GLU A 125 2.07 -3.65 0.43
C GLU A 125 1.05 -4.75 0.19
N LEU A 126 0.32 -4.70 -0.93
CA LEU A 126 -0.62 -5.76 -1.32
C LEU A 126 0.03 -7.14 -1.30
N ILE A 127 1.22 -7.27 -1.91
CA ILE A 127 1.99 -8.52 -2.01
C ILE A 127 2.65 -8.89 -0.68
N ARG A 128 3.33 -7.95 -0.02
CA ARG A 128 4.10 -8.21 1.21
C ARG A 128 3.21 -8.71 2.34
N SER A 129 2.03 -8.12 2.48
CA SER A 129 1.11 -8.40 3.58
C SER A 129 0.13 -9.53 3.28
N GLY A 130 0.17 -10.12 2.08
CA GLY A 130 -0.65 -11.30 1.77
C GLY A 130 -2.09 -10.98 1.37
N TYR A 131 -2.35 -9.78 0.86
CA TYR A 131 -3.66 -9.38 0.36
C TYR A 131 -3.98 -10.03 -0.98
N ALA A 132 -5.26 -10.29 -1.26
CA ALA A 132 -5.72 -10.50 -2.63
C ALA A 132 -6.18 -9.17 -3.23
N TYR A 133 -6.03 -9.03 -4.54
CA TYR A 133 -6.43 -7.86 -5.31
C TYR A 133 -7.35 -8.29 -6.46
N VAL A 134 -8.40 -7.52 -6.70
CA VAL A 134 -9.42 -7.76 -7.71
C VAL A 134 -9.74 -6.47 -8.46
N GLY A 135 -9.26 -6.31 -9.69
CA GLY A 135 -9.59 -5.19 -10.55
C GLY A 135 -10.87 -5.46 -11.35
N VAL A 136 -11.83 -4.53 -11.32
CA VAL A 136 -13.15 -4.66 -11.97
C VAL A 136 -13.32 -3.65 -13.10
N ASP A 137 -13.61 -4.14 -14.31
CA ASP A 137 -14.08 -3.32 -15.43
C ASP A 137 -15.56 -2.96 -15.24
N ALA A 138 -15.84 -2.03 -14.32
CA ALA A 138 -17.20 -1.64 -13.98
C ALA A 138 -17.83 -0.62 -14.93
N GLN A 139 -17.06 -0.01 -15.84
CA GLN A 139 -17.53 1.04 -16.76
C GLN A 139 -17.44 0.63 -18.23
N ALA A 140 -18.31 1.24 -19.05
CA ALA A 140 -18.47 0.91 -20.46
C ALA A 140 -17.21 1.16 -21.30
N ALA A 141 -16.47 2.22 -20.98
CA ALA A 141 -15.24 2.60 -21.69
C ALA A 141 -14.16 1.50 -21.59
N GLY A 142 -14.02 0.88 -20.42
CA GLY A 142 -13.08 -0.23 -20.21
C GLY A 142 -13.41 -1.44 -21.08
N VAL A 143 -14.68 -1.85 -21.08
CA VAL A 143 -15.18 -2.94 -21.94
C VAL A 143 -14.99 -2.63 -23.43
N ALA A 144 -15.23 -1.39 -23.85
CA ALA A 144 -15.01 -0.96 -25.23
C ALA A 144 -13.52 -1.05 -25.64
N ALA A 145 -12.61 -0.61 -24.76
CA ALA A 145 -11.17 -0.70 -24.97
C ALA A 145 -10.68 -2.15 -25.10
N LEU A 146 -11.18 -3.05 -24.24
CA LEU A 146 -10.87 -4.48 -24.31
C LEU A 146 -11.24 -5.05 -25.68
N LYS A 147 -12.47 -4.80 -26.14
CA LYS A 147 -12.96 -5.28 -27.44
C LYS A 147 -12.16 -4.72 -28.62
N ALA A 148 -11.70 -3.47 -28.52
CA ALA A 148 -10.85 -2.87 -29.54
C ALA A 148 -9.46 -3.51 -29.58
N TRP A 149 -8.90 -3.88 -28.43
CA TRP A 149 -7.54 -4.43 -28.32
C TRP A 149 -7.43 -5.91 -28.74
N ASP A 150 -8.39 -6.75 -28.34
CA ASP A 150 -8.51 -8.14 -28.78
C ASP A 150 -9.98 -8.52 -29.06
N PRO A 151 -10.44 -8.35 -30.32
CA PRO A 151 -11.84 -8.58 -30.67
C PRO A 151 -12.25 -10.05 -30.63
N VAL A 152 -11.31 -11.00 -30.55
CA VAL A 152 -11.61 -12.43 -30.43
C VAL A 152 -11.76 -12.79 -28.96
N ARG A 153 -10.82 -12.39 -28.11
CA ARG A 153 -10.83 -12.67 -26.67
C ARG A 153 -12.04 -12.07 -25.98
N TYR A 154 -12.38 -10.83 -26.32
CA TYR A 154 -13.40 -10.04 -25.64
C TYR A 154 -14.72 -9.93 -26.40
N ALA A 155 -14.91 -10.74 -27.46
CA ALA A 155 -16.08 -10.70 -28.35
C ALA A 155 -17.41 -10.69 -27.60
N THR A 156 -17.51 -11.50 -26.53
CA THR A 156 -18.73 -11.70 -25.76
C THR A 156 -19.01 -10.60 -24.73
N LEU A 157 -18.06 -9.72 -24.45
CA LEU A 157 -18.26 -8.67 -23.45
C LEU A 157 -19.34 -7.68 -23.91
N ILE A 158 -20.22 -7.31 -22.97
CA ILE A 158 -21.31 -6.35 -23.16
C ILE A 158 -21.45 -5.49 -21.91
N HIS A 159 -21.57 -4.18 -22.11
CA HIS A 159 -21.81 -3.24 -21.02
C HIS A 159 -22.97 -2.31 -21.41
N PRO A 160 -24.08 -2.28 -20.66
CA PRO A 160 -25.30 -1.60 -21.08
C PRO A 160 -25.19 -0.06 -21.05
N SER A 161 -24.67 0.50 -19.96
CA SER A 161 -24.25 1.90 -19.79
C SER A 161 -23.62 2.05 -18.41
N ASP A 162 -22.96 3.17 -18.13
CA ASP A 162 -22.38 3.45 -16.82
C ASP A 162 -23.43 3.58 -15.69
N ASP A 163 -24.72 3.71 -16.00
CA ASP A 163 -25.80 3.72 -14.99
C ASP A 163 -25.87 2.38 -14.22
N TYR A 164 -25.38 1.31 -14.84
CA TYR A 164 -25.38 -0.05 -14.31
C TYR A 164 -24.06 -0.42 -13.61
N SER A 165 -23.06 0.46 -13.64
CA SER A 165 -21.71 0.20 -13.13
C SER A 165 -21.68 -0.18 -11.65
N TYR A 166 -22.49 0.48 -10.82
CA TYR A 166 -22.62 0.19 -9.40
C TYR A 166 -23.11 -1.23 -9.13
N ALA A 167 -24.08 -1.74 -9.90
CA ALA A 167 -24.55 -3.11 -9.76
C ALA A 167 -23.52 -4.12 -10.26
N ILE A 168 -22.79 -3.82 -11.33
CA ILE A 168 -21.71 -4.67 -11.82
C ILE A 168 -20.64 -4.83 -10.74
N TYR A 169 -20.19 -3.72 -10.16
CA TYR A 169 -19.21 -3.72 -9.07
C TYR A 169 -19.72 -4.46 -7.83
N ALA A 170 -20.96 -4.19 -7.40
CA ALA A 170 -21.60 -4.88 -6.28
C ALA A 170 -21.72 -6.40 -6.49
N GLN A 171 -22.03 -6.85 -7.70
CA GLN A 171 -22.10 -8.28 -8.02
C GLN A 171 -20.72 -8.96 -7.94
N VAL A 172 -19.64 -8.28 -8.32
CA VAL A 172 -18.28 -8.81 -8.12
C VAL A 172 -17.94 -8.90 -6.63
N ALA A 173 -18.24 -7.86 -5.83
CA ALA A 173 -18.07 -7.92 -4.38
C ALA A 173 -18.87 -9.10 -3.77
N LYS A 174 -20.10 -9.32 -4.25
CA LYS A 174 -20.92 -10.47 -3.84
C LYS A 174 -20.27 -11.81 -4.17
N ALA A 175 -19.69 -11.96 -5.36
CA ALA A 175 -19.00 -13.18 -5.79
C ALA A 175 -17.75 -13.49 -4.94
N LEU A 176 -17.11 -12.46 -4.38
CA LEU A 176 -15.97 -12.63 -3.46
C LEU A 176 -16.42 -13.04 -2.05
N GLN A 177 -17.52 -12.46 -1.56
CA GLN A 177 -18.06 -12.77 -0.23
C GLN A 177 -18.73 -14.15 -0.18
N ALA A 178 -19.46 -14.52 -1.23
CA ALA A 178 -20.28 -15.72 -1.27
C ALA A 178 -20.25 -16.36 -2.68
N PRO A 179 -19.11 -16.97 -3.07
CA PRO A 179 -18.92 -17.49 -4.42
C PRO A 179 -19.99 -18.53 -4.78
N ALA A 180 -20.53 -18.39 -5.99
CA ALA A 180 -21.46 -19.35 -6.58
C ALA A 180 -20.88 -19.86 -7.91
N GLY A 181 -20.45 -21.12 -7.93
CA GLY A 181 -19.76 -21.71 -9.09
C GLY A 181 -18.25 -21.51 -9.00
N ILE A 182 -17.65 -20.87 -10.01
CA ILE A 182 -16.21 -20.60 -10.01
C ILE A 182 -15.91 -19.55 -8.93
N ASP A 183 -15.03 -19.92 -8.00
CA ASP A 183 -14.47 -19.02 -7.01
C ASP A 183 -13.34 -18.19 -7.63
N LEU A 184 -13.53 -16.86 -7.67
CA LEU A 184 -12.54 -15.90 -8.16
C LEU A 184 -11.21 -16.00 -7.40
N LEU A 185 -11.24 -16.37 -6.12
CA LEU A 185 -10.07 -16.48 -5.27
C LEU A 185 -9.47 -17.89 -5.25
N GLY A 186 -10.03 -18.82 -6.03
CA GLY A 186 -9.50 -20.18 -6.19
C GLY A 186 -9.36 -20.96 -4.88
N GLY A 187 -10.32 -20.82 -3.98
CA GLY A 187 -10.39 -21.51 -2.69
C GLY A 187 -9.88 -20.69 -1.50
N LEU A 188 -9.36 -19.48 -1.70
CA LEU A 188 -9.00 -18.59 -0.60
C LEU A 188 -10.27 -17.94 -0.01
N ALA A 189 -10.53 -18.17 1.27
CA ALA A 189 -11.72 -17.64 1.92
C ALA A 189 -11.55 -16.16 2.32
N ALA A 190 -12.21 -15.26 1.59
CA ALA A 190 -12.27 -13.85 1.96
C ALA A 190 -12.95 -13.68 3.32
N GLN A 191 -12.25 -13.05 4.26
CA GLN A 191 -12.79 -12.61 5.55
C GLN A 191 -13.23 -11.15 5.49
N ARG A 192 -12.59 -10.34 4.63
CA ARG A 192 -12.83 -8.91 4.46
C ARG A 192 -12.75 -8.54 2.98
N VAL A 193 -13.71 -7.75 2.51
CA VAL A 193 -13.76 -7.20 1.16
C VAL A 193 -13.72 -5.67 1.26
N LEU A 194 -12.63 -5.08 0.78
CA LEU A 194 -12.38 -3.64 0.87
C LEU A 194 -12.46 -3.03 -0.53
N ALA A 195 -13.30 -2.03 -0.71
CA ALA A 195 -13.43 -1.33 -1.98
C ALA A 195 -12.37 -0.23 -2.11
N MET A 196 -11.81 -0.05 -3.30
CA MET A 196 -10.85 1.01 -3.59
C MET A 196 -11.04 1.58 -5.01
N GLY A 197 -10.68 2.85 -5.17
CA GLY A 197 -10.71 3.52 -6.46
C GLY A 197 -10.18 4.95 -6.35
N GLU A 198 -9.49 5.38 -7.41
CA GLU A 198 -8.83 6.68 -7.46
C GLU A 198 -9.38 7.57 -8.59
N SER A 199 -9.42 8.89 -8.40
CA SER A 199 -9.83 9.87 -9.42
C SER A 199 -11.30 9.68 -9.81
N GLN A 200 -11.61 9.50 -11.10
CA GLN A 200 -12.96 9.19 -11.58
C GLN A 200 -13.60 7.98 -10.87
N SER A 201 -12.85 6.88 -10.70
CA SER A 201 -13.33 5.71 -9.93
C SER A 201 -13.48 6.01 -8.44
N GLY A 202 -12.66 6.91 -7.88
CA GLY A 202 -12.86 7.44 -6.54
C GLY A 202 -14.17 8.21 -6.40
N GLY A 203 -14.51 9.04 -7.39
CA GLY A 203 -15.83 9.70 -7.48
C GLY A 203 -16.99 8.71 -7.56
N ARG A 204 -16.85 7.65 -8.38
CA ARG A 204 -17.83 6.55 -8.42
C ARG A 204 -18.00 5.88 -7.06
N LEU A 205 -16.92 5.65 -6.32
CA LEU A 205 -17.02 5.09 -4.97
C LEU A 205 -17.63 6.06 -3.97
N ASN A 206 -17.38 7.37 -4.11
CA ASN A 206 -18.05 8.39 -3.29
C ASN A 206 -19.57 8.34 -3.48
N ASP A 207 -20.04 8.31 -4.73
CA ASP A 207 -21.45 8.15 -5.06
C ASP A 207 -21.98 6.79 -4.60
N TYR A 208 -21.18 5.72 -4.72
CA TYR A 208 -21.57 4.41 -4.22
C TYR A 208 -21.81 4.43 -2.71
N VAL A 209 -20.91 5.02 -1.92
CA VAL A 209 -21.04 5.11 -0.46
C VAL A 209 -22.27 5.94 -0.06
N ASN A 210 -22.51 7.06 -0.73
CA ASN A 210 -23.62 7.96 -0.41
C ASN A 210 -24.97 7.40 -0.86
N ASP A 211 -25.06 6.94 -2.10
CA ASP A 211 -26.34 6.69 -2.75
C ASP A 211 -26.66 5.20 -2.88
N VAL A 212 -25.68 4.32 -3.00
CA VAL A 212 -25.90 2.90 -3.35
C VAL A 212 -25.77 2.00 -2.13
N HIS A 213 -24.67 2.08 -1.40
CA HIS A 213 -24.37 1.24 -0.24
C HIS A 213 -25.52 1.21 0.79
N PRO A 214 -26.18 2.33 1.15
CA PRO A 214 -27.31 2.31 2.09
C PRO A 214 -28.54 1.53 1.58
N GLN A 215 -28.65 1.31 0.26
CA GLN A 215 -29.74 0.55 -0.34
C GLN A 215 -29.47 -0.96 -0.36
N LEU A 216 -28.23 -1.40 -0.16
CA LEU A 216 -27.79 -2.78 -0.32
C LEU A 216 -27.49 -3.44 1.03
N ALA A 217 -27.39 -4.77 1.04
CA ALA A 217 -26.74 -5.48 2.15
C ALA A 217 -25.23 -5.17 2.17
N ASP A 218 -24.58 -5.35 3.31
CA ASP A 218 -23.14 -5.10 3.45
C ASP A 218 -22.31 -6.06 2.58
N LEU A 219 -21.79 -5.54 1.47
CA LEU A 219 -20.96 -6.27 0.49
C LEU A 219 -19.47 -5.93 0.59
N CYS A 220 -19.16 -4.72 1.05
CA CYS A 220 -17.80 -4.25 1.30
C CYS A 220 -17.73 -3.78 2.75
N ASP A 221 -16.69 -4.21 3.47
CA ASP A 221 -16.50 -3.92 4.90
C ASP A 221 -15.85 -2.55 5.15
N GLY A 222 -15.29 -1.94 4.10
CA GLY A 222 -14.68 -0.62 4.13
C GLY A 222 -14.37 -0.09 2.73
N PHE A 223 -14.16 1.23 2.63
CA PHE A 223 -13.93 1.95 1.40
C PHE A 223 -12.68 2.84 1.50
N MET A 224 -11.83 2.74 0.49
CA MET A 224 -10.70 3.62 0.24
C MET A 224 -11.04 4.52 -0.96
N ILE A 225 -11.22 5.82 -0.72
CA ILE A 225 -11.60 6.78 -1.76
C ILE A 225 -10.42 7.69 -2.06
N GLY A 226 -9.87 7.57 -3.27
CA GLY A 226 -8.68 8.29 -3.70
C GLY A 226 -8.96 9.40 -4.70
N GLY A 227 -8.21 10.50 -4.60
CA GLY A 227 -8.16 11.53 -5.65
C GLY A 227 -9.52 12.15 -5.97
N ASN A 228 -10.35 12.33 -4.94
CA ASN A 228 -11.69 12.89 -5.02
C ASN A 228 -11.97 13.65 -3.72
N ASP A 229 -12.48 14.88 -3.78
CA ASP A 229 -12.82 15.69 -2.60
C ASP A 229 -14.33 15.78 -2.32
N GLY A 230 -15.13 14.90 -2.93
CA GLY A 230 -16.57 14.85 -2.70
C GLY A 230 -16.92 14.58 -1.22
N GLU A 231 -18.01 15.12 -0.74
CA GLU A 231 -18.43 14.91 0.65
C GLU A 231 -19.16 13.57 0.85
N ILE A 232 -18.98 12.98 2.02
CA ILE A 232 -19.94 12.00 2.57
C ILE A 232 -21.13 12.78 3.11
N THR A 233 -22.29 12.63 2.47
CA THR A 233 -23.46 13.51 2.67
C THR A 233 -24.12 13.30 4.04
N ASP A 234 -24.19 12.05 4.52
CA ASP A 234 -24.71 11.70 5.84
C ASP A 234 -23.61 11.18 6.77
N LEU A 235 -22.56 12.00 6.96
CA LEU A 235 -21.41 11.67 7.79
C LEU A 235 -21.78 11.26 9.23
N ALA A 236 -22.86 11.83 9.78
CA ALA A 236 -23.31 11.57 11.14
C ALA A 236 -23.89 10.15 11.32
N ASN A 237 -24.46 9.57 10.27
CA ASN A 237 -25.04 8.22 10.29
C ASN A 237 -24.26 7.21 9.44
N LEU A 238 -23.03 7.55 9.03
CA LEU A 238 -22.16 6.65 8.27
C LEU A 238 -21.90 5.38 9.08
N ALA A 239 -22.28 4.23 8.53
CA ALA A 239 -22.19 2.92 9.19
C ALA A 239 -21.05 2.04 8.66
N VAL A 240 -20.28 2.53 7.69
CA VAL A 240 -19.17 1.80 7.06
C VAL A 240 -17.89 2.63 7.10
N LYS A 241 -16.75 1.96 7.27
CA LYS A 241 -15.45 2.62 7.38
C LYS A 241 -15.03 3.20 6.03
N VAL A 242 -14.79 4.49 5.98
CA VAL A 242 -14.31 5.21 4.81
C VAL A 242 -12.99 5.89 5.18
N LEU A 243 -11.92 5.55 4.47
CA LEU A 243 -10.64 6.24 4.52
C LEU A 243 -10.42 6.94 3.19
N ARG A 244 -10.60 8.26 3.19
CA ARG A 244 -10.31 9.12 2.04
C ARG A 244 -8.83 9.49 2.05
N PHE A 245 -8.19 9.45 0.89
CA PHE A 245 -6.82 9.91 0.72
C PHE A 245 -6.69 10.77 -0.53
N ASN A 246 -6.16 11.98 -0.38
CA ASN A 246 -6.12 12.98 -1.45
C ASN A 246 -4.72 13.55 -1.61
N SER A 247 -4.28 13.70 -2.87
CA SER A 247 -3.09 14.48 -3.14
C SER A 247 -3.35 15.95 -2.86
N ASP A 248 -2.28 16.73 -2.71
CA ASP A 248 -2.38 18.16 -2.53
C ASP A 248 -3.10 18.86 -3.70
N PHE A 249 -3.03 18.29 -4.91
CA PHE A 249 -3.80 18.77 -6.06
C PHE A 249 -5.31 18.57 -5.91
N ASP A 250 -5.74 17.51 -5.22
CA ASP A 250 -7.15 17.10 -5.15
C ASP A 250 -7.97 17.89 -4.15
N VAL A 251 -7.31 18.57 -3.20
CA VAL A 251 -7.99 19.24 -2.09
C VAL A 251 -8.47 20.62 -2.54
N GLY A 252 -9.80 20.81 -2.61
CA GLY A 252 -10.43 22.07 -3.00
C GLY A 252 -10.87 22.99 -1.86
N GLY A 253 -10.78 22.56 -0.60
CA GLY A 253 -11.24 23.33 0.56
C GLY A 253 -11.03 22.61 1.89
N ASP A 254 -11.79 23.03 2.91
CA ASP A 254 -11.71 22.44 4.25
C ASP A 254 -12.17 20.98 4.24
N ALA A 255 -11.39 20.11 4.87
CA ALA A 255 -11.72 18.71 5.01
C ALA A 255 -12.95 18.49 5.92
N GLN A 256 -13.77 17.49 5.59
CA GLN A 256 -14.76 16.98 6.54
C GLN A 256 -14.06 16.45 7.81
N PRO A 257 -14.62 16.69 9.01
CA PRO A 257 -13.97 16.27 10.24
C PRO A 257 -13.91 14.74 10.37
N ASP A 258 -12.84 14.26 10.98
CA ASP A 258 -12.69 12.86 11.38
C ASP A 258 -13.86 12.38 12.26
N GLY A 259 -14.27 11.12 12.07
CA GLY A 259 -15.35 10.49 12.82
C GLY A 259 -15.11 9.01 13.12
N PRO A 260 -16.00 8.32 13.84
CA PRO A 260 -15.83 6.91 14.16
C PRO A 260 -15.81 5.98 12.93
N PHE A 261 -16.29 6.44 11.78
CA PHE A 261 -16.34 5.70 10.51
C PHE A 261 -15.71 6.45 9.33
N TYR A 262 -15.17 7.65 9.54
CA TYR A 262 -14.57 8.47 8.50
C TYR A 262 -13.20 8.99 8.91
N ARG A 263 -12.23 8.87 8.01
CA ARG A 263 -10.90 9.46 8.10
C ARG A 263 -10.54 10.08 6.76
N VAL A 264 -9.85 11.21 6.79
CA VAL A 264 -9.33 11.86 5.58
C VAL A 264 -7.86 12.24 5.74
N TRP A 265 -7.05 11.79 4.80
CA TRP A 265 -5.62 12.06 4.73
C TRP A 265 -5.30 12.86 3.47
N GLU A 266 -4.51 13.91 3.62
CA GLU A 266 -4.12 14.79 2.53
C GLU A 266 -2.60 14.85 2.46
N MET A 267 -2.01 14.71 1.28
CA MET A 267 -0.55 14.58 1.14
C MET A 267 0.05 15.87 0.62
N GLY A 268 0.42 16.77 1.54
CA GLY A 268 0.96 18.09 1.23
C GLY A 268 2.20 18.02 0.35
N GLY A 269 2.14 18.63 -0.84
CA GLY A 269 3.18 18.59 -1.88
C GLY A 269 2.98 17.52 -2.98
N SER A 270 2.02 16.60 -2.86
CA SER A 270 1.78 15.58 -3.89
C SER A 270 0.97 16.11 -5.07
N GLY A 271 1.40 15.77 -6.29
CA GLY A 271 0.50 15.81 -7.46
C GLY A 271 -0.54 14.68 -7.43
N HIS A 272 -1.58 14.77 -8.26
CA HIS A 272 -2.55 13.68 -8.43
C HIS A 272 -1.87 12.45 -9.01
N ASN A 273 -1.16 12.66 -10.13
CA ASN A 273 -0.33 11.68 -10.81
C ASN A 273 1.14 12.00 -10.55
N THR A 274 1.77 11.32 -9.59
CA THR A 274 3.21 11.49 -9.37
C THR A 274 4.02 10.69 -10.39
N TYR A 275 5.31 11.02 -10.53
CA TYR A 275 6.23 10.32 -11.44
C TYR A 275 6.23 8.79 -11.22
N TYR A 276 6.05 8.34 -9.97
CA TYR A 276 5.96 6.92 -9.64
C TYR A 276 4.78 6.22 -10.35
N TYR A 277 3.59 6.83 -10.35
CA TYR A 277 2.45 6.29 -11.07
C TYR A 277 2.63 6.43 -12.59
N SER A 278 3.03 7.61 -13.07
CA SER A 278 3.15 7.89 -14.50
C SER A 278 4.16 6.98 -15.21
N THR A 279 5.25 6.60 -14.54
CA THR A 279 6.22 5.64 -15.06
C THR A 279 5.66 4.23 -15.15
N TYR A 280 4.97 3.74 -14.11
CA TYR A 280 4.29 2.45 -14.15
C TYR A 280 3.24 2.42 -15.28
N ALA A 281 2.35 3.41 -15.30
CA ALA A 281 1.29 3.51 -16.29
C ALA A 281 1.87 3.56 -17.71
N SER A 282 2.90 4.38 -17.93
CA SER A 282 3.61 4.44 -19.23
C SER A 282 4.20 3.11 -19.65
N ALA A 283 4.80 2.37 -18.72
CA ALA A 283 5.42 1.09 -19.02
C ALA A 283 4.38 0.05 -19.47
N VAL A 284 3.22 0.00 -18.80
CA VAL A 284 2.12 -0.91 -19.15
C VAL A 284 1.45 -0.48 -20.47
N THR A 285 1.14 0.81 -20.65
CA THR A 285 0.51 1.28 -21.89
C THR A 285 1.43 1.18 -23.10
N MET A 286 2.74 1.41 -22.93
CA MET A 286 3.71 1.22 -24.02
C MET A 286 3.77 -0.24 -24.45
N ARG A 287 3.78 -1.18 -23.49
CA ARG A 287 3.78 -2.62 -23.77
C ARG A 287 2.56 -3.06 -24.57
N ASP A 288 1.36 -2.60 -24.16
CA ASP A 288 0.11 -3.16 -24.69
C ASP A 288 -0.49 -2.36 -25.85
N LEU A 289 -0.30 -1.04 -25.84
CA LEU A 289 -0.98 -0.09 -26.72
C LEU A 289 -0.01 0.72 -27.61
N GLY A 290 1.29 0.66 -27.34
CA GLY A 290 2.31 1.36 -28.13
C GLY A 290 2.35 2.87 -27.92
N PHE A 291 1.78 3.37 -26.82
CA PHE A 291 1.90 4.77 -26.41
C PHE A 291 2.20 4.88 -24.91
N ALA A 292 2.93 5.93 -24.53
CA ALA A 292 3.21 6.23 -23.14
C ALA A 292 2.04 7.01 -22.55
N PHE A 293 1.62 6.65 -21.34
CA PHE A 293 0.71 7.45 -20.55
C PHE A 293 1.40 8.78 -20.22
N ALA A 294 1.18 9.78 -21.06
CA ALA A 294 2.01 10.97 -21.09
C ALA A 294 1.54 12.03 -20.10
N GLU A 295 2.18 12.07 -18.93
CA GLU A 295 2.48 13.33 -18.27
C GLU A 295 3.79 13.89 -18.85
N ASN A 296 3.92 15.21 -18.97
CA ASN A 296 5.03 15.87 -19.66
C ASN A 296 6.32 15.88 -18.82
N ASP A 297 6.96 14.72 -18.61
CA ASP A 297 8.30 14.67 -18.01
C ASP A 297 9.36 14.99 -19.09
N HIS A 298 9.86 16.23 -19.08
CA HIS A 298 10.88 16.73 -19.99
C HIS A 298 11.98 17.49 -19.23
N PRO A 299 12.91 16.78 -18.56
CA PRO A 299 13.96 17.42 -17.78
C PRO A 299 14.90 18.29 -18.65
N PRO A 300 15.36 19.46 -18.18
CA PRO A 300 14.99 20.11 -16.92
C PRO A 300 13.74 21.01 -17.03
N ALA A 301 13.17 21.16 -18.23
CA ALA A 301 12.08 22.10 -18.50
C ALA A 301 10.79 21.77 -17.74
N CYS A 302 10.54 20.48 -17.53
CA CYS A 302 9.45 19.99 -16.71
C CYS A 302 9.84 18.67 -16.07
N MET A 303 9.89 18.61 -14.74
CA MET A 303 10.02 17.35 -14.03
C MET A 303 8.68 17.07 -13.35
N VAL A 304 8.04 15.96 -13.71
CA VAL A 304 6.78 15.53 -13.07
C VAL A 304 6.99 15.42 -11.56
N ASN A 305 5.95 15.69 -10.77
CA ASN A 305 6.03 15.68 -9.31
C ASN A 305 6.59 14.34 -8.78
N ARG A 306 7.75 14.41 -8.11
CA ARG A 306 8.48 13.28 -7.52
C ARG A 306 8.17 13.08 -6.03
N TYR A 307 7.08 13.64 -5.52
CA TYR A 307 6.65 13.39 -4.15
C TYR A 307 6.32 11.89 -3.97
N PRO A 308 6.83 11.22 -2.92
CA PRO A 308 6.69 9.77 -2.76
C PRO A 308 5.32 9.37 -2.19
N LYS A 309 4.23 9.74 -2.89
CA LYS A 309 2.81 9.45 -2.55
C LYS A 309 2.56 7.99 -2.19
N GLN A 310 3.28 7.07 -2.83
CA GLN A 310 3.16 5.64 -2.63
C GLN A 310 3.40 5.18 -1.19
N LEU A 311 4.16 5.93 -0.40
CA LEU A 311 4.46 5.55 0.98
C LEU A 311 3.23 5.75 1.88
N VAL A 312 2.54 6.87 1.71
CA VAL A 312 1.28 7.14 2.43
C VAL A 312 0.19 6.20 1.92
N PHE A 313 0.12 5.95 0.61
CA PHE A 313 -0.85 5.02 0.04
C PHE A 313 -0.77 3.62 0.65
N ARG A 314 0.44 3.08 0.82
CA ARG A 314 0.64 1.77 1.47
C ARG A 314 0.19 1.77 2.92
N SER A 315 0.45 2.87 3.65
CA SER A 315 -0.07 3.05 5.01
C SER A 315 -1.60 3.11 5.03
N VAL A 316 -2.24 3.77 4.04
CA VAL A 316 -3.70 3.82 3.90
C VAL A 316 -4.30 2.42 3.73
N LEU A 317 -3.70 1.56 2.89
CA LEU A 317 -4.09 0.15 2.78
C LEU A 317 -4.02 -0.54 4.16
N HIS A 318 -2.85 -0.49 4.78
CA HIS A 318 -2.61 -1.12 6.08
C HIS A 318 -3.61 -0.69 7.15
N HIS A 319 -3.83 0.62 7.30
CA HIS A 319 -4.73 1.17 8.31
C HIS A 319 -6.19 0.88 8.02
N LEU A 320 -6.64 0.91 6.76
CA LEU A 320 -8.02 0.51 6.45
C LEU A 320 -8.27 -0.96 6.80
N ASN A 321 -7.31 -1.84 6.49
CA ASN A 321 -7.39 -3.25 6.87
C ASN A 321 -7.43 -3.43 8.40
N GLN A 322 -6.52 -2.80 9.14
CA GLN A 322 -6.51 -2.83 10.62
C GLN A 322 -7.80 -2.26 11.22
N TRP A 323 -8.33 -1.20 10.63
CA TRP A 323 -9.58 -0.60 11.10
C TRP A 323 -10.75 -1.56 10.93
N VAL A 324 -10.85 -2.20 9.77
CA VAL A 324 -11.90 -3.18 9.48
C VAL A 324 -11.73 -4.43 10.35
N ALA A 325 -10.54 -5.02 10.38
CA ALA A 325 -10.26 -6.28 11.06
C ALA A 325 -10.31 -6.15 12.60
N ASP A 326 -9.67 -5.12 13.14
CA ASP A 326 -9.32 -5.05 14.55
C ASP A 326 -9.96 -3.83 15.26
N GLY A 327 -10.66 -2.97 14.52
CA GLY A 327 -11.26 -1.75 15.05
C GLY A 327 -10.26 -0.63 15.34
N ILE A 328 -9.01 -0.78 14.92
CA ILE A 328 -7.94 0.21 15.12
C ILE A 328 -8.06 1.29 14.05
N ALA A 329 -8.61 2.44 14.43
CA ALA A 329 -8.80 3.55 13.49
C ALA A 329 -7.45 4.09 12.97
N PRO A 330 -7.37 4.50 11.69
CA PRO A 330 -6.24 5.26 11.17
C PRO A 330 -5.99 6.49 12.05
N PRO A 331 -4.72 6.89 12.26
CA PRO A 331 -4.42 8.13 12.97
C PRO A 331 -5.04 9.34 12.25
N SER A 332 -5.42 10.35 13.02
CA SER A 332 -5.82 11.65 12.45
C SER A 332 -4.62 12.31 11.79
N ALA A 333 -4.84 12.93 10.63
CA ALA A 333 -3.82 13.62 9.87
C ALA A 333 -4.05 15.15 9.90
N PRO A 334 -2.98 15.97 9.84
CA PRO A 334 -3.13 17.38 9.54
C PRO A 334 -3.80 17.57 8.17
N HIS A 335 -4.68 18.57 8.05
CA HIS A 335 -5.27 18.98 6.77
C HIS A 335 -4.41 20.06 6.12
N THR A 336 -4.58 20.23 4.82
CA THR A 336 -3.92 21.26 4.06
C THR A 336 -4.45 22.63 4.46
N SER A 337 -3.55 23.60 4.65
CA SER A 337 -3.92 24.95 5.06
C SER A 337 -4.30 25.83 3.88
N PHE A 338 -5.38 26.59 4.04
CA PHE A 338 -5.84 27.59 3.08
C PHE A 338 -6.01 28.96 3.76
N VAL A 339 -5.49 30.01 3.13
CA VAL A 339 -5.65 31.41 3.55
C VAL A 339 -6.24 32.20 2.40
N GLY A 340 -7.44 32.77 2.61
CA GLY A 340 -8.13 33.54 1.57
C GLY A 340 -8.50 32.72 0.33
N GLY A 341 -8.76 31.42 0.50
CA GLY A 341 -9.07 30.49 -0.58
C GLY A 341 -7.87 30.07 -1.44
N SER A 342 -6.65 30.52 -1.07
CA SER A 342 -5.40 30.07 -1.67
C SER A 342 -4.68 29.15 -0.70
N ARG A 343 -3.97 28.14 -1.23
CA ARG A 343 -3.17 27.24 -0.43
C ARG A 343 -2.04 28.02 0.26
N GLU A 344 -1.86 27.78 1.54
CA GLU A 344 -0.73 28.34 2.28
C GLU A 344 0.54 27.57 1.92
N LEU A 345 1.63 28.30 1.65
CA LEU A 345 2.92 27.74 1.27
C LEU A 345 3.98 28.16 2.29
N ASP A 346 4.94 27.29 2.53
CA ASP A 346 6.11 27.56 3.36
C ASP A 346 7.19 28.36 2.59
N GLU A 347 8.32 28.64 3.23
CA GLU A 347 9.43 29.38 2.64
C GLU A 347 10.07 28.70 1.40
N PHE A 348 9.75 27.42 1.17
CA PHE A 348 10.22 26.61 0.04
C PHE A 348 9.16 26.46 -1.05
N ASN A 349 8.04 27.18 -0.95
CA ASN A 349 6.85 27.06 -1.79
C ASN A 349 6.20 25.66 -1.76
N ASN A 350 6.38 24.91 -0.68
CA ASN A 350 5.66 23.66 -0.44
C ASN A 350 4.43 23.91 0.43
N SER A 351 3.40 23.09 0.28
CA SER A 351 2.13 23.27 0.99
C SER A 351 2.27 23.12 2.50
N VAL A 352 1.69 24.06 3.25
CA VAL A 352 1.56 23.99 4.71
C VAL A 352 0.39 23.08 5.08
N GLY A 353 0.59 22.26 6.11
CA GLY A 353 -0.39 21.25 6.52
C GLY A 353 -0.34 19.99 5.65
N GLY A 354 -1.35 19.14 5.78
CA GLY A 354 -1.31 17.80 5.21
C GLY A 354 -0.28 16.89 5.90
N ILE A 355 -0.21 15.65 5.45
CA ILE A 355 0.90 14.74 5.69
C ILE A 355 2.08 15.24 4.87
N ARG A 356 3.08 15.80 5.55
CA ARG A 356 4.36 16.21 4.97
C ARG A 356 5.38 15.08 5.20
N LEU A 357 5.77 14.44 4.11
CA LEU A 357 6.80 13.40 4.10
C LEU A 357 8.21 14.02 4.18
N PRO A 358 9.29 13.23 4.38
CA PRO A 358 10.66 13.73 4.35
C PRO A 358 11.00 14.60 3.13
N ALA A 359 10.33 14.35 2.00
CA ALA A 359 10.36 15.18 0.80
C ALA A 359 10.17 16.68 1.06
N VAL A 360 9.27 17.00 1.98
CA VAL A 360 8.80 18.35 2.27
C VAL A 360 9.29 18.82 3.65
N GLU A 361 9.48 17.90 4.60
CA GLU A 361 10.08 18.20 5.92
C GLU A 361 11.59 18.49 5.83
N VAL A 362 12.28 17.87 4.87
CA VAL A 362 13.73 18.04 4.62
C VAL A 362 13.94 18.32 3.13
N PRO A 363 13.48 19.49 2.65
CA PRO A 363 13.27 19.71 1.23
C PRO A 363 14.59 19.95 0.47
N VAL A 364 14.72 19.25 -0.66
CA VAL A 364 15.72 19.53 -1.71
C VAL A 364 15.11 20.15 -2.96
N ALA A 365 13.79 20.33 -2.95
CA ALA A 365 13.01 20.81 -4.06
C ALA A 365 11.71 21.46 -3.59
N THR A 366 11.12 22.25 -4.48
CA THR A 366 9.71 22.63 -4.44
C THR A 366 8.89 21.55 -5.17
N TYR A 367 7.79 21.11 -4.55
CA TYR A 367 6.82 20.18 -5.12
C TYR A 367 5.52 20.93 -5.40
N ASN A 368 5.40 21.42 -6.62
CA ASN A 368 4.20 22.12 -7.06
C ASN A 368 3.11 21.09 -7.38
N ASN A 369 1.89 21.40 -6.99
CA ASN A 369 0.70 20.59 -7.26
C ASN A 369 0.02 20.97 -8.60
N GLY A 370 0.35 22.11 -9.22
CA GLY A 370 -0.31 22.61 -10.44
C GLY A 370 0.05 21.90 -11.76
N PRO A 371 -0.64 22.21 -12.88
CA PRO A 371 -0.60 21.43 -14.12
C PRO A 371 0.67 21.61 -14.97
N ALA A 372 1.79 21.99 -14.36
CA ALA A 372 3.00 22.39 -15.06
C ALA A 372 3.54 21.27 -15.97
N CYS A 373 3.51 20.01 -15.50
CA CYS A 373 3.97 18.85 -16.25
C CYS A 373 2.84 17.95 -16.73
N GLY A 374 1.68 18.52 -17.04
CA GLY A 374 0.48 17.80 -17.46
C GLY A 374 -0.71 18.11 -16.56
N ALA A 375 -1.91 17.69 -16.95
CA ALA A 375 -3.15 18.25 -16.39
C ALA A 375 -3.28 18.08 -14.87
N THR A 376 -2.71 17.02 -14.30
CA THR A 376 -2.85 16.67 -12.87
C THR A 376 -1.53 16.27 -12.19
N ALA A 377 -0.41 16.31 -12.93
CA ALA A 377 0.84 15.68 -12.51
C ALA A 377 1.65 16.46 -11.46
N GLY A 378 1.41 17.77 -11.31
CA GLY A 378 2.32 18.62 -10.54
C GLY A 378 3.68 18.80 -11.22
N SER A 379 4.64 19.39 -10.50
CA SER A 379 6.05 19.40 -10.90
C SER A 379 7.00 19.41 -9.71
N THR A 380 8.24 18.98 -9.94
CA THR A 380 9.36 19.10 -8.99
C THR A 380 10.37 20.11 -9.53
N GLN A 381 10.78 21.06 -8.69
CA GLN A 381 11.83 22.03 -9.01
C GLN A 381 12.92 21.93 -7.95
N TYR A 382 14.05 21.29 -8.30
CA TYR A 382 15.17 21.15 -7.38
C TYR A 382 15.81 22.50 -7.06
N PHE A 383 16.27 22.64 -5.82
CA PHE A 383 17.05 23.80 -5.40
C PHE A 383 18.44 23.79 -6.05
N ASP A 384 19.01 24.98 -6.22
CA ASP A 384 20.39 25.10 -6.64
C ASP A 384 21.37 24.65 -5.55
N ALA A 385 22.62 24.41 -5.94
CA ALA A 385 23.66 23.94 -5.03
C ALA A 385 23.96 24.92 -3.88
N ALA A 386 23.75 26.22 -4.07
CA ALA A 386 24.02 27.22 -3.04
C ALA A 386 22.95 27.18 -1.94
N THR A 387 21.69 27.04 -2.33
CA THR A 387 20.56 26.79 -1.42
C THR A 387 20.76 25.50 -0.65
N LEU A 388 21.08 24.38 -1.35
CA LEU A 388 21.32 23.09 -0.70
C LEU A 388 22.49 23.13 0.29
N ALA A 389 23.61 23.78 -0.07
CA ALA A 389 24.75 23.93 0.84
C ALA A 389 24.45 24.81 2.05
N SER A 390 23.52 25.77 1.93
CA SER A 390 23.04 26.59 3.04
C SER A 390 22.11 25.83 3.98
N LEU A 391 21.25 24.95 3.45
CA LEU A 391 20.32 24.13 4.23
C LEU A 391 21.04 22.95 4.90
N TYR A 392 21.97 22.33 4.18
CA TYR A 392 22.66 21.11 4.56
C TYR A 392 24.17 21.29 4.41
N PRO A 393 24.86 21.78 5.46
CA PRO A 393 26.32 22.02 5.40
C PRO A 393 27.14 20.74 5.15
N THR A 394 26.57 19.56 5.41
CA THR A 394 27.18 18.25 5.15
C THR A 394 26.12 17.26 4.68
N GLN A 395 26.52 16.25 3.92
CA GLN A 395 25.66 15.12 3.53
C GLN A 395 25.05 14.42 4.76
N GLN A 396 25.86 14.20 5.80
CA GLN A 396 25.41 13.62 7.06
C GLN A 396 24.27 14.39 7.70
N ALA A 397 24.32 15.74 7.69
CA ALA A 397 23.25 16.57 8.25
C ALA A 397 21.92 16.42 7.47
N TYR A 398 22.00 16.28 6.14
CA TYR A 398 20.83 15.98 5.32
C TYR A 398 20.27 14.58 5.64
N ASP A 399 21.13 13.57 5.67
CA ASP A 399 20.72 12.19 5.93
C ASP A 399 20.12 12.02 7.35
N ASP A 400 20.69 12.68 8.36
CA ASP A 400 20.15 12.72 9.72
C ASP A 400 18.76 13.37 9.76
N GLY A 401 18.58 14.48 9.03
CA GLY A 401 17.28 15.13 8.86
C GLY A 401 16.26 14.17 8.23
N VAL A 402 16.61 13.55 7.11
CA VAL A 402 15.72 12.62 6.40
C VAL A 402 15.34 11.44 7.28
N ARG A 403 16.30 10.83 7.99
CA ARG A 403 16.03 9.74 8.95
C ARG A 403 15.07 10.19 10.05
N ALA A 404 15.31 11.36 10.65
CA ALA A 404 14.44 11.89 11.70
C ALA A 404 13.01 12.14 11.19
N ALA A 405 12.85 12.69 9.98
CA ALA A 405 11.54 12.91 9.36
C ALA A 405 10.83 11.58 9.02
N GLN A 406 11.57 10.56 8.58
CA GLN A 406 11.01 9.22 8.35
C GLN A 406 10.57 8.57 9.66
N ASP A 407 11.42 8.61 10.68
CA ASP A 407 11.10 8.03 11.99
C ASP A 407 9.86 8.72 12.60
N ALA A 408 9.73 10.05 12.42
CA ALA A 408 8.52 10.78 12.80
C ALA A 408 7.29 10.34 11.99
N ALA A 409 7.41 10.18 10.67
CA ALA A 409 6.31 9.72 9.82
C ALA A 409 5.89 8.27 10.12
N VAL A 410 6.84 7.40 10.49
CA VAL A 410 6.57 6.04 10.95
C VAL A 410 5.88 6.05 12.30
N ALA A 411 6.38 6.85 13.26
CA ALA A 411 5.77 6.98 14.57
C ALA A 411 4.34 7.55 14.49
N ALA A 412 4.09 8.46 13.55
CA ALA A 412 2.76 9.00 13.26
C ALA A 412 1.87 8.03 12.47
N GLY A 413 2.41 6.93 11.94
CA GLY A 413 1.69 5.93 11.16
C GLY A 413 1.43 6.31 9.70
N PHE A 414 2.06 7.36 9.19
CA PHE A 414 1.91 7.80 7.79
C PHE A 414 2.86 7.08 6.84
N ILE A 415 3.94 6.48 7.35
CA ILE A 415 4.81 5.53 6.64
C ILE A 415 4.82 4.20 7.40
N LEU A 416 4.80 3.08 6.69
CA LEU A 416 4.98 1.76 7.30
C LEU A 416 6.44 1.54 7.71
N PRO A 417 6.73 0.88 8.85
CA PRO A 417 8.10 0.60 9.26
C PRO A 417 8.95 -0.09 8.18
N ALA A 418 8.33 -0.97 7.38
CA ALA A 418 8.99 -1.69 6.30
C ALA A 418 9.17 -0.87 5.01
N ASP A 419 8.65 0.35 4.96
CA ASP A 419 8.88 1.34 3.90
C ASP A 419 9.83 2.46 4.36
N ARG A 420 10.30 2.43 5.60
CA ARG A 420 11.37 3.29 6.11
C ARG A 420 12.70 2.79 5.52
N VAL A 421 13.34 3.61 4.71
CA VAL A 421 14.66 3.26 4.17
C VAL A 421 15.78 3.85 5.02
N GLN A 422 17.02 3.42 4.82
CA GLN A 422 18.13 3.90 5.65
C GLN A 422 18.78 5.19 5.12
N CYS A 423 18.66 5.47 3.82
CA CYS A 423 19.35 6.59 3.15
C CYS A 423 18.45 7.45 2.27
N ALA A 424 18.75 8.75 2.23
CA ALA A 424 17.98 9.74 1.48
C ALA A 424 18.08 9.60 -0.04
N ALA A 425 19.18 9.02 -0.56
CA ALA A 425 19.38 8.73 -1.99
C ALA A 425 18.31 7.78 -2.56
N GLN A 426 17.79 6.87 -1.73
CA GLN A 426 16.69 5.97 -2.11
C GLN A 426 15.31 6.69 -2.15
N TYR A 427 15.20 7.89 -1.56
CA TYR A 427 14.00 8.75 -1.61
C TYR A 427 14.09 9.81 -2.71
N PHE A 428 15.28 10.34 -2.97
CA PHE A 428 15.57 11.33 -4.00
C PHE A 428 16.75 10.87 -4.83
N ALA A 429 16.46 10.17 -5.92
CA ALA A 429 17.45 9.98 -6.96
C ALA A 429 18.03 11.35 -7.34
N PRO A 430 19.36 11.54 -7.32
CA PRO A 430 19.96 12.75 -7.82
C PRO A 430 19.61 12.87 -9.31
N LEU A 431 19.18 14.08 -9.70
CA LEU A 431 19.10 14.63 -11.05
C LEU A 431 19.19 13.59 -12.19
N GLY A 432 18.03 13.18 -12.72
CA GLY A 432 17.94 12.59 -14.07
C GLY A 432 18.26 11.10 -14.20
N SER A 433 18.16 10.30 -13.14
CA SER A 433 18.17 8.84 -13.27
C SER A 433 16.76 8.25 -13.11
N ASP A 434 16.32 7.55 -14.15
CA ASP A 434 15.19 6.62 -14.08
C ASP A 434 15.47 5.55 -13.03
N ILE A 435 14.39 5.04 -12.43
CA ILE A 435 14.35 4.01 -11.37
C ILE A 435 15.46 2.96 -11.54
N ALA A 436 16.51 3.13 -10.75
CA ALA A 436 17.32 2.08 -10.19
C ALA A 436 17.61 2.53 -8.76
N ILE A 437 17.53 1.62 -7.80
CA ILE A 437 18.47 1.69 -6.66
C ILE A 437 19.82 1.89 -7.35
N SER A 438 20.44 3.06 -7.22
CA SER A 438 21.59 3.35 -8.06
C SER A 438 22.64 2.30 -7.67
N ALA A 439 23.11 1.53 -8.65
CA ALA A 439 24.12 0.49 -8.47
C ALA A 439 25.50 1.06 -8.03
N LEU A 440 25.53 2.32 -7.59
CA LEU A 440 26.66 3.12 -7.15
C LEU A 440 26.39 3.79 -5.78
N ASP A 441 25.21 3.60 -5.18
CA ASP A 441 24.90 4.12 -3.85
C ASP A 441 25.69 3.30 -2.80
N ASP A 442 26.18 3.96 -1.77
CA ASP A 442 26.98 3.39 -0.67
C ASP A 442 26.33 3.83 0.63
N CYS A 443 25.34 3.05 1.07
CA CYS A 443 24.41 3.46 2.12
C CYS A 443 24.97 3.32 3.53
N ASP A 444 25.98 2.48 3.72
CA ASP A 444 26.67 2.32 4.99
C ASP A 444 28.02 3.09 5.04
N GLY A 445 28.48 3.62 3.91
CA GLY A 445 29.64 4.50 3.79
C GLY A 445 30.97 3.76 3.77
N ASP A 446 30.95 2.48 3.37
CA ASP A 446 32.10 1.58 3.40
C ASP A 446 32.89 1.53 2.07
N THR A 447 32.48 2.33 1.10
CA THR A 447 33.00 2.47 -0.27
C THR A 447 32.65 1.34 -1.23
N VAL A 448 31.73 0.45 -0.85
CA VAL A 448 31.17 -0.59 -1.70
C VAL A 448 29.79 -0.15 -2.17
N ALA A 449 29.53 -0.35 -3.46
CA ALA A 449 28.25 0.00 -4.03
C ALA A 449 27.18 -1.07 -3.70
N GLU A 450 25.96 -0.65 -3.40
CA GLU A 450 24.84 -1.52 -2.99
C GLU A 450 24.59 -2.71 -3.95
N ALA A 451 24.89 -2.56 -5.24
CA ALA A 451 24.71 -3.64 -6.22
C ALA A 451 25.63 -4.85 -6.00
N VAL A 452 26.72 -4.66 -5.27
CA VAL A 452 27.73 -5.70 -4.96
C VAL A 452 28.00 -5.80 -3.46
N ASP A 453 27.21 -5.12 -2.64
CA ASP A 453 27.37 -5.07 -1.19
C ASP A 453 26.58 -6.20 -0.51
N ASN A 454 27.30 -7.12 0.11
CA ASN A 454 26.77 -8.25 0.87
C ASN A 454 26.41 -7.89 2.32
N CYS A 455 26.65 -6.65 2.77
CA CYS A 455 26.17 -6.09 4.01
C CYS A 455 25.68 -4.64 3.85
N LEU A 456 24.67 -4.44 2.98
CA LEU A 456 23.99 -3.17 2.64
C LEU A 456 23.84 -2.07 3.71
N PHE A 457 23.88 -2.43 5.00
CA PHE A 457 23.63 -1.54 6.14
C PHE A 457 24.71 -1.61 7.23
N THR A 458 25.78 -2.39 7.03
CA THR A 458 26.87 -2.56 8.00
C THR A 458 28.21 -2.50 7.29
N PRO A 459 29.01 -1.44 7.56
CA PRO A 459 30.23 -1.19 6.82
C PRO A 459 31.18 -2.38 6.81
N ASN A 460 31.49 -2.90 5.63
CA ASN A 460 32.36 -4.05 5.46
C ASN A 460 33.11 -3.99 4.12
N THR A 461 34.01 -3.02 3.95
CA THR A 461 34.75 -2.78 2.69
C THR A 461 35.40 -4.02 2.06
N SER A 462 35.73 -5.04 2.85
CA SER A 462 36.30 -6.30 2.36
C SER A 462 35.31 -7.23 1.68
N GLN A 463 34.01 -7.05 1.90
CA GLN A 463 32.93 -7.89 1.38
C GLN A 463 33.15 -9.38 1.68
N ALA A 464 33.67 -9.66 2.88
CA ALA A 464 34.00 -11.02 3.28
C ALA A 464 32.71 -11.80 3.51
N ASP A 465 32.58 -12.92 2.82
CA ASP A 465 31.48 -13.88 2.93
C ASP A 465 32.11 -15.28 2.95
N SER A 466 32.45 -15.73 4.15
CA SER A 466 33.24 -16.94 4.39
C SER A 466 32.35 -18.18 4.57
N GLY A 467 31.03 -18.01 4.60
CA GLY A 467 30.10 -19.10 4.89
C GLY A 467 28.65 -18.67 5.00
N GLY A 468 27.88 -19.43 5.77
CA GLY A 468 26.47 -19.20 5.95
C GLY A 468 25.92 -20.01 7.12
N VAL A 469 24.60 -20.10 7.20
CA VAL A 469 23.97 -20.91 8.25
C VAL A 469 24.27 -22.38 8.03
N ALA A 470 24.94 -23.01 9.01
CA ALA A 470 25.40 -24.41 8.93
C ALA A 470 26.31 -24.73 7.73
N SER A 471 26.92 -23.71 7.13
CA SER A 471 27.59 -23.83 5.83
C SER A 471 28.91 -23.06 5.83
N SER A 472 29.93 -23.62 5.20
CA SER A 472 31.16 -22.89 4.85
C SER A 472 31.13 -22.41 3.38
N VAL A 473 29.95 -22.45 2.77
CA VAL A 473 29.69 -21.91 1.43
C VAL A 473 29.00 -20.57 1.64
N ALA A 474 29.54 -19.55 0.98
CA ALA A 474 29.01 -18.20 0.93
C ALA A 474 27.53 -18.18 0.52
N ASP A 475 26.71 -17.42 1.24
CA ASP A 475 25.26 -17.30 1.03
C ASP A 475 24.82 -15.89 0.58
N GLY A 476 25.78 -15.04 0.23
CA GLY A 476 25.54 -13.66 -0.21
C GLY A 476 25.29 -12.69 0.95
N ILE A 477 25.43 -13.13 2.20
CA ILE A 477 25.36 -12.29 3.39
C ILE A 477 26.77 -12.23 3.99
N GLY A 478 27.34 -11.02 4.08
CA GLY A 478 28.71 -10.87 4.57
C GLY A 478 28.88 -11.21 6.06
N ASP A 479 30.09 -11.62 6.43
CA ASP A 479 30.49 -12.01 7.79
C ASP A 479 30.17 -10.90 8.82
N ALA A 480 30.22 -9.64 8.39
CA ALA A 480 29.95 -8.48 9.25
C ALA A 480 28.48 -8.34 9.67
N CYS A 481 27.55 -8.85 8.86
CA CYS A 481 26.11 -8.70 9.04
C CYS A 481 25.35 -10.03 9.16
N GLN A 482 26.04 -11.17 9.05
CA GLN A 482 25.41 -12.49 9.14
C GLN A 482 24.90 -12.76 10.57
N CYS A 483 23.58 -12.68 10.77
CA CYS A 483 23.00 -12.93 12.09
C CYS A 483 23.26 -14.35 12.57
N GLY A 484 23.54 -14.46 13.85
CA GLY A 484 23.93 -15.70 14.48
C GLY A 484 25.44 -15.97 14.42
N ASP A 485 26.22 -15.30 13.56
CA ASP A 485 27.69 -15.41 13.60
C ASP A 485 28.24 -14.38 14.60
N VAL A 486 28.26 -14.74 15.88
CA VAL A 486 28.81 -13.89 16.93
C VAL A 486 30.32 -14.11 17.10
N THR A 487 30.86 -15.15 16.47
CA THR A 487 32.29 -15.41 16.43
C THR A 487 33.02 -14.56 15.38
N GLY A 488 32.31 -14.08 14.36
CA GLY A 488 32.84 -13.30 13.26
C GLY A 488 33.69 -14.12 12.29
N ASN A 489 33.38 -15.41 12.14
CA ASN A 489 34.13 -16.33 11.26
C ASN A 489 33.38 -16.69 9.97
N GLY A 490 32.20 -16.10 9.76
CA GLY A 490 31.31 -16.31 8.62
C GLY A 490 30.43 -17.55 8.69
N ILE A 491 30.51 -18.38 9.75
CA ILE A 491 29.82 -19.67 9.81
C ILE A 491 28.95 -19.74 11.06
N VAL A 492 27.63 -19.60 10.89
CA VAL A 492 26.67 -19.73 11.98
C VAL A 492 26.54 -21.20 12.39
N ASN A 493 27.06 -21.56 13.56
CA ASN A 493 27.06 -22.93 14.03
C ASN A 493 26.95 -23.09 15.56
N GLY A 494 27.22 -24.30 16.07
CA GLY A 494 27.16 -24.59 17.50
C GLY A 494 28.17 -23.80 18.36
N GLN A 495 29.24 -23.27 17.77
CA GLN A 495 30.19 -22.38 18.45
C GLN A 495 29.52 -21.06 18.81
N ASP A 496 28.80 -20.46 17.87
CA ASP A 496 28.04 -19.23 18.09
C ASP A 496 26.93 -19.41 19.12
N ALA A 497 26.16 -20.49 19.00
CA ALA A 497 25.13 -20.82 19.98
C ALA A 497 25.71 -20.90 21.41
N ASN A 498 26.91 -21.47 21.55
CA ASN A 498 27.59 -21.53 22.83
C ASN A 498 28.13 -20.17 23.28
N ALA A 499 28.65 -19.35 22.37
CA ALA A 499 29.12 -17.99 22.67
C ALA A 499 27.96 -17.09 23.14
N ILE A 500 26.82 -17.10 22.44
CA ILE A 500 25.58 -16.41 22.84
C ILE A 500 25.11 -16.90 24.21
N ARG A 501 25.07 -18.22 24.42
CA ARG A 501 24.64 -18.80 25.70
C ARG A 501 25.54 -18.37 26.86
N ARG A 502 26.86 -18.32 26.66
CA ARG A 502 27.80 -17.85 27.68
C ARG A 502 27.60 -16.37 27.99
N HIS A 503 27.41 -15.54 26.95
CA HIS A 503 27.11 -14.12 27.09
C HIS A 503 25.82 -13.90 27.89
N ALA A 504 24.74 -14.60 27.53
CA ALA A 504 23.45 -14.55 28.22
C ALA A 504 23.52 -14.95 29.71
N LEU A 505 24.54 -15.74 30.10
CA LEU A 505 24.79 -16.16 31.49
C LEU A 505 25.82 -15.27 32.22
N GLY A 506 26.35 -14.22 31.57
CA GLY A 506 27.37 -13.34 32.13
C GLY A 506 28.72 -14.03 32.38
N LEU A 507 29.04 -15.09 31.61
CA LEU A 507 30.24 -15.89 31.81
C LEU A 507 31.45 -15.33 31.04
N GLU A 508 32.22 -14.47 31.71
CA GLU A 508 33.43 -13.84 31.16
C GLU A 508 34.76 -14.49 31.63
N PRO A 509 35.81 -14.52 30.80
CA PRO A 509 35.88 -13.98 29.44
C PRO A 509 35.14 -14.85 28.42
N ASN A 510 34.52 -14.21 27.43
CA ASN A 510 33.87 -14.85 26.31
C ASN A 510 34.54 -14.47 24.98
N PRO A 511 35.77 -14.97 24.71
CA PRO A 511 36.58 -14.53 23.58
C PRO A 511 35.98 -14.88 22.20
N LEU A 512 34.98 -15.77 22.17
CA LEU A 512 34.27 -16.18 20.96
C LEU A 512 33.03 -15.32 20.67
N PHE A 513 32.72 -14.34 21.51
CA PHE A 513 31.61 -13.41 21.31
C PHE A 513 32.16 -12.08 20.79
N ALA A 514 32.74 -12.13 19.59
CA ALA A 514 33.48 -11.04 18.97
C ALA A 514 32.58 -10.02 18.27
N VAL A 515 31.40 -10.45 17.81
CA VAL A 515 30.44 -9.60 17.08
C VAL A 515 29.08 -9.58 17.80
N PRO A 516 28.95 -8.83 18.91
CA PRO A 516 27.72 -8.78 19.70
C PRO A 516 26.47 -8.38 18.91
N GLY A 517 26.68 -7.55 17.88
CA GLY A 517 25.62 -7.04 17.01
C GLY A 517 24.92 -8.12 16.18
N ASN A 518 25.51 -9.31 16.01
CA ASN A 518 24.94 -10.43 15.26
C ASN A 518 24.01 -11.33 16.09
N CYS A 519 23.86 -11.06 17.39
CA CYS A 519 23.26 -12.04 18.30
C CYS A 519 21.73 -12.18 18.22
N ASP A 520 20.99 -11.09 18.00
CA ASP A 520 19.51 -11.10 18.07
C ASP A 520 18.90 -11.70 16.80
N VAL A 521 18.92 -13.03 16.70
CA VAL A 521 18.33 -13.76 15.56
C VAL A 521 16.81 -13.89 15.71
N THR A 522 16.27 -13.69 16.92
CA THR A 522 14.83 -13.82 17.19
C THR A 522 14.06 -12.51 17.02
N GLY A 523 14.76 -11.37 16.92
CA GLY A 523 14.19 -10.04 16.71
C GLY A 523 13.51 -9.47 17.95
N ASN A 524 13.92 -9.90 19.15
CA ASN A 524 13.33 -9.48 20.42
C ASN A 524 14.05 -8.28 21.06
N GLY A 525 15.12 -7.77 20.43
CA GLY A 525 15.94 -6.65 20.87
C GLY A 525 16.97 -7.01 21.94
N VAL A 526 17.14 -8.29 22.30
CA VAL A 526 18.02 -8.73 23.40
C VAL A 526 18.77 -10.03 23.08
N CYS A 527 20.10 -9.99 23.15
CA CYS A 527 20.94 -11.18 23.00
C CYS A 527 20.80 -12.13 24.20
N ASN A 528 20.02 -13.22 24.07
CA ASN A 528 19.71 -14.09 25.19
C ASN A 528 19.67 -15.60 24.83
N GLY A 529 19.21 -16.43 25.77
CA GLY A 529 19.16 -17.89 25.58
C GLY A 529 18.19 -18.35 24.48
N GLN A 530 17.22 -17.53 24.07
CA GLN A 530 16.34 -17.78 22.92
C GLN A 530 17.14 -17.75 21.62
N ASP A 531 18.03 -16.77 21.46
CA ASP A 531 18.91 -16.65 20.29
C ASP A 531 19.90 -17.81 20.22
N ALA A 532 20.51 -18.17 21.35
CA ALA A 532 21.37 -19.36 21.41
C ALA A 532 20.65 -20.64 20.96
N ASN A 533 19.38 -20.80 21.34
CA ASN A 533 18.57 -21.95 20.93
C ASN A 533 18.17 -21.88 19.46
N ALA A 534 17.84 -20.69 18.94
CA ALA A 534 17.51 -20.48 17.54
C ALA A 534 18.72 -20.76 16.63
N VAL A 535 19.90 -20.20 16.94
CA VAL A 535 21.16 -20.49 16.24
C VAL A 535 21.48 -21.99 16.25
N LYS A 536 21.38 -22.64 17.41
CA LYS A 536 21.65 -24.08 17.52
C LYS A 536 20.74 -24.91 16.62
N ARG A 537 19.44 -24.59 16.58
CA ARG A 537 18.47 -25.34 15.77
C ARG A 537 18.65 -25.08 14.28
N ALA A 538 18.88 -23.82 13.90
CA ALA A 538 19.20 -23.44 12.53
C ALA A 538 20.45 -24.18 12.03
N ALA A 539 21.51 -24.24 12.86
CA ALA A 539 22.73 -24.98 12.56
C ALA A 539 22.53 -26.51 12.39
N LEU A 540 21.46 -27.06 12.95
CA LEU A 540 21.10 -28.49 12.86
C LEU A 540 20.04 -28.79 11.80
N GLY A 541 19.54 -27.76 11.08
CA GLY A 541 18.41 -27.91 10.17
C GLY A 541 17.11 -28.33 10.86
N GLU A 542 16.98 -28.07 12.16
CA GLU A 542 15.82 -28.47 12.95
C GLU A 542 14.70 -27.42 12.88
N PRO A 543 13.42 -27.81 12.73
CA PRO A 543 12.30 -26.87 12.78
C PRO A 543 12.20 -26.24 14.16
N GLY A 544 12.26 -24.92 14.31
CA GLY A 544 12.39 -24.25 15.62
C GLY A 544 11.94 -22.80 15.61
N PRO A 545 12.02 -22.06 16.75
CA PRO A 545 11.62 -20.65 16.79
C PRO A 545 12.34 -19.85 15.70
N THR A 546 11.69 -18.76 15.27
CA THR A 546 12.11 -17.90 14.16
C THR A 546 13.59 -17.54 14.26
N PHE A 547 14.41 -18.13 13.37
CA PHE A 547 15.74 -17.62 13.07
C PHE A 547 15.58 -16.63 11.92
N GLY A 548 15.99 -15.38 12.11
CA GLY A 548 15.93 -14.37 11.07
C GLY A 548 17.12 -13.41 11.13
N GLN A 549 17.33 -12.68 10.04
CA GLN A 549 18.35 -11.65 9.89
C GLN A 549 17.94 -10.35 10.60
N ASN A 550 17.58 -10.44 11.88
CA ASN A 550 16.99 -9.36 12.67
C ASN A 550 17.99 -8.63 13.57
N CYS A 551 19.25 -9.05 13.55
CA CYS A 551 20.29 -8.57 14.45
C CYS A 551 20.72 -7.13 14.14
N HIS A 552 21.37 -6.48 15.10
CA HIS A 552 21.70 -5.05 15.02
C HIS A 552 22.66 -4.69 13.89
N ASN A 553 23.44 -5.65 13.40
CA ASN A 553 24.28 -5.51 12.21
C ASN A 553 23.60 -5.96 10.91
N ALA A 554 22.43 -6.61 10.97
CA ALA A 554 21.68 -6.97 9.76
C ALA A 554 20.48 -6.06 9.47
N ARG A 555 20.05 -5.24 10.44
CA ARG A 555 18.85 -4.37 10.44
C ARG A 555 17.82 -4.64 9.31
N GLY A 556 17.26 -5.85 9.32
CA GLY A 556 15.82 -6.08 9.13
C GLY A 556 15.23 -6.09 7.71
N ILE A 557 16.02 -6.28 6.63
CA ILE A 557 15.42 -6.69 5.34
C ILE A 557 15.51 -8.21 5.22
N ARG A 558 14.38 -8.83 4.88
CA ARG A 558 14.28 -10.26 4.61
C ARG A 558 15.18 -10.58 3.42
N VAL A 559 16.35 -11.19 3.65
CA VAL A 559 17.18 -11.75 2.57
C VAL A 559 16.29 -12.77 1.81
N PRO A 560 16.18 -12.67 0.47
CA PRO A 560 15.41 -13.62 -0.31
C PRO A 560 15.88 -15.04 0.00
N PRO A 561 14.99 -16.03 0.18
CA PRO A 561 15.42 -17.41 0.33
C PRO A 561 16.11 -17.86 -0.97
N GLY A 562 17.43 -18.04 -0.93
CA GLY A 562 18.22 -18.63 -2.03
C GLY A 562 19.19 -17.70 -2.76
N LEU A 563 19.78 -16.72 -2.07
CA LEU A 563 21.15 -16.30 -2.41
C LEU A 563 22.15 -17.32 -1.87
#